data_AF-A0A1G4Z2I8-F1
#
_entry.id   AF-A0A1G4Z2I8-F1
#
_cell.length_a   1.000
_cell.length_b   1.000
_cell.length_c   1.000
_cell.angle_alpha   90.00
_cell.angle_beta   90.00
_cell.angle_gamma   90.00
#
_symmetry.space_group_name_H-M   'P 1'
#
loop_
_entity.id
_entity.type
_entity.pdbx_description
1 polymer ?
#
loop_
_entity_poly.entity_id
_entity_poly.type
_entity_poly.pdbx_seq_one_letter_code
_entity_poly.pdbx_strand_id
1 'polypeptide(L)'
;METRVSDCPLGAKCEELKIEDGKPILYRCPWYVQIRGVDTNTGQESDTWGCAIAWLPTLTINAANESRKGVAATESFRNEMVKQGAQTQQVLLVAAQSANRKPGIKSLEQADICE
;
A
#
# COMPACT_ATOMS: atom_id res chain seq x y z
N MET A 1 -17.19 -39.79 2.82
CA MET A 1 -17.03 -39.39 1.41
C MET A 1 -15.57 -39.59 1.07
N GLU A 2 -15.28 -40.38 0.05
CA GLU A 2 -13.90 -40.66 -0.35
C GLU A 2 -13.41 -39.55 -1.28
N THR A 3 -12.18 -39.05 -1.07
CA THR A 3 -11.59 -37.99 -1.89
C THR A 3 -10.47 -38.56 -2.75
N ARG A 4 -10.53 -38.30 -4.06
CA ARG A 4 -9.53 -38.74 -5.03
C ARG A 4 -8.93 -37.53 -5.77
N VAL A 5 -7.64 -37.62 -6.10
CA VAL A 5 -6.93 -36.58 -6.86
C VAL A 5 -7.15 -36.85 -8.35
N SER A 6 -7.69 -35.87 -9.07
CA SER A 6 -7.82 -35.93 -10.53
C SER A 6 -6.75 -35.09 -11.22
N ASP A 7 -6.31 -35.54 -12.39
CA ASP A 7 -5.58 -34.67 -13.32
C ASP A 7 -6.47 -33.47 -13.66
N CYS A 8 -5.87 -32.30 -13.82
CA CYS A 8 -6.61 -31.06 -14.02
C CYS A 8 -6.39 -30.50 -15.45
N PRO A 9 -6.94 -31.15 -16.51
CA PRO A 9 -6.88 -30.63 -17.86
C PRO A 9 -8.19 -29.86 -18.14
N LEU A 10 -8.18 -28.57 -17.78
CA LEU A 10 -9.12 -27.53 -18.25
C LEU A 10 -10.62 -27.86 -18.13
N GLY A 11 -11.16 -27.67 -16.93
CA GLY A 11 -12.57 -27.37 -16.68
C GLY A 11 -12.67 -26.39 -15.52
N ALA A 12 -13.64 -25.47 -15.56
CA ALA A 12 -13.85 -24.42 -14.54
C ALA A 12 -14.21 -24.96 -13.12
N LYS A 13 -14.05 -26.26 -12.87
CA LYS A 13 -14.50 -26.96 -11.67
C LYS A 13 -13.31 -27.63 -10.99
N CYS A 14 -13.03 -27.21 -9.76
CA CYS A 14 -12.00 -27.83 -8.92
C CYS A 14 -12.53 -28.97 -8.04
N GLU A 15 -13.86 -29.14 -7.96
CA GLU A 15 -14.54 -30.23 -7.26
C GLU A 15 -15.60 -30.85 -8.18
N GLU A 16 -15.61 -32.18 -8.27
CA GLU A 16 -16.60 -32.94 -9.04
C GLU A 16 -17.10 -34.14 -8.23
N LEU A 17 -18.42 -34.31 -8.17
CA LEU A 17 -19.04 -35.49 -7.59
C LEU A 17 -19.24 -36.55 -8.68
N LYS A 18 -18.60 -37.71 -8.55
CA LYS A 18 -18.79 -38.85 -9.46
C LYS A 18 -19.32 -40.04 -8.67
N ILE A 19 -20.18 -40.83 -9.30
CA ILE A 19 -20.68 -42.07 -8.72
C ILE A 19 -19.90 -43.21 -9.35
N GLU A 20 -19.08 -43.89 -8.54
CA GLU A 20 -18.35 -45.10 -8.93
C GLU A 20 -18.78 -46.22 -7.99
N ASP A 21 -19.11 -47.39 -8.56
CA ASP A 21 -19.57 -48.56 -7.82
C ASP A 21 -20.73 -48.29 -6.84
N GLY A 22 -21.65 -47.39 -7.24
CA GLY A 22 -22.81 -47.00 -6.43
C GLY A 22 -22.47 -46.11 -5.22
N LYS A 23 -21.22 -45.65 -5.09
CA LYS A 23 -20.76 -44.76 -4.02
C LYS A 23 -20.44 -43.36 -4.56
N PRO A 24 -20.81 -42.29 -3.83
CA PRO A 24 -20.41 -40.93 -4.19
C PRO A 24 -18.95 -40.68 -3.81
N ILE A 25 -18.11 -40.40 -4.82
CA ILE A 25 -16.70 -40.03 -4.69
C ILE A 25 -16.53 -38.57 -5.09
N LEU A 26 -15.82 -37.80 -4.26
CA LEU A 26 -15.49 -36.41 -4.54
C LEU A 26 -14.09 -36.34 -5.15
N TYR A 27 -14.02 -35.89 -6.39
CA TYR A 27 -12.77 -35.63 -7.08
C TYR A 27 -12.34 -34.20 -6.86
N ARG A 28 -11.12 -34.01 -6.35
CA ARG A 28 -10.50 -32.70 -6.15
C ARG A 28 -9.24 -32.61 -6.98
N CYS A 29 -9.11 -31.50 -7.69
CA CYS A 29 -7.91 -31.22 -8.46
C CYS A 29 -6.88 -30.43 -7.61
N PRO A 30 -5.58 -30.45 -7.97
CA PRO A 30 -4.53 -29.75 -7.22
C PRO A 30 -4.73 -28.23 -7.07
N TRP A 31 -5.57 -27.60 -7.89
CA TRP A 31 -5.92 -26.18 -7.77
C TRP A 31 -6.94 -25.88 -6.68
N TYR A 32 -7.50 -26.90 -6.03
CA TYR A 32 -8.34 -26.71 -4.86
C TYR A 32 -7.45 -26.37 -3.66
N VAL A 33 -7.39 -25.09 -3.33
CA VAL A 33 -6.48 -24.54 -2.31
C VAL A 33 -7.25 -23.76 -1.25
N GLN A 34 -6.69 -23.71 -0.06
CA GLN A 34 -7.19 -22.86 1.02
C GLN A 34 -6.54 -21.49 0.91
N ILE A 35 -7.36 -20.44 0.88
CA ILE A 35 -6.86 -19.07 1.00
C ILE A 35 -7.12 -18.59 2.41
N ARG A 36 -6.03 -18.18 3.07
CA ARG A 36 -6.05 -17.54 4.37
C ARG A 36 -5.50 -16.12 4.28
N GLY A 37 -6.22 -15.17 4.85
CA GLY A 37 -5.80 -13.78 4.90
C GLY A 37 -6.93 -12.87 5.34
N VAL A 38 -6.66 -11.58 5.45
CA VAL A 38 -7.67 -10.56 5.76
C VAL A 38 -8.05 -9.86 4.47
N ASP A 39 -9.34 -9.83 4.15
CA ASP A 39 -9.83 -9.02 3.03
C ASP A 39 -9.67 -7.54 3.39
N THR A 40 -8.88 -6.81 2.59
CA THR A 40 -8.59 -5.40 2.84
C THR A 40 -9.79 -4.48 2.66
N ASN A 41 -10.85 -4.94 1.99
CA ASN A 41 -12.05 -4.14 1.77
C ASN A 41 -13.04 -4.24 2.93
N THR A 42 -13.20 -5.45 3.50
CA THR A 42 -14.18 -5.72 4.57
C THR A 42 -13.56 -5.86 5.95
N GLY A 43 -12.25 -6.09 6.02
CA GLY A 43 -11.53 -6.38 7.27
C GLY A 43 -11.80 -7.77 7.83
N GLN A 44 -12.52 -8.63 7.11
CA GLN A 44 -12.86 -9.98 7.58
C GLN A 44 -11.73 -10.96 7.30
N GLU A 45 -11.47 -11.87 8.24
CA GLU A 45 -10.61 -13.02 8.01
C GLU A 45 -11.29 -13.97 7.01
N SER A 46 -10.61 -14.18 5.89
CA SER A 46 -10.94 -15.21 4.91
C SER A 46 -10.18 -16.47 5.28
N ASP A 47 -10.90 -17.56 5.51
CA ASP A 47 -10.37 -18.92 5.62
C ASP A 47 -11.23 -19.87 4.79
N THR A 48 -11.12 -19.72 3.46
CA THR A 48 -12.06 -20.34 2.52
C THR A 48 -11.31 -21.24 1.54
N TRP A 49 -11.83 -22.46 1.36
CA TRP A 49 -11.37 -23.37 0.32
C TRP A 49 -12.03 -23.03 -1.01
N GLY A 50 -11.26 -23.07 -2.09
CA GLY A 50 -11.81 -22.86 -3.41
C GLY A 50 -10.81 -23.14 -4.52
N CYS A 51 -11.29 -22.98 -5.75
CA CYS A 51 -10.47 -23.14 -6.93
C CYS A 51 -9.51 -21.95 -7.07
N ALA A 52 -8.21 -22.19 -7.27
CA ALA A 52 -7.21 -21.14 -7.44
C ALA A 52 -7.61 -20.11 -8.52
N ILE A 53 -8.21 -20.56 -9.61
CA ILE A 53 -8.71 -19.66 -10.67
C ILE A 53 -9.89 -18.79 -10.22
N ALA A 54 -10.79 -19.32 -9.39
CA ALA A 54 -11.92 -18.55 -8.87
C ALA A 54 -11.44 -17.38 -7.99
N TRP A 55 -10.27 -17.54 -7.37
CA TRP A 55 -9.65 -16.51 -6.54
C TRP A 55 -8.84 -15.48 -7.33
N LEU A 56 -8.51 -15.74 -8.61
CA LEU A 56 -7.67 -14.85 -9.41
C LEU A 56 -8.19 -13.41 -9.47
N PRO A 57 -9.49 -13.14 -9.76
CA PRO A 57 -9.98 -11.77 -9.83
C PRO A 57 -9.82 -11.03 -8.50
N THR A 58 -10.19 -11.66 -7.39
CA THR A 58 -10.10 -11.07 -6.04
C THR A 58 -8.65 -10.76 -5.67
N LEU A 59 -7.73 -11.70 -5.88
CA LEU A 59 -6.30 -11.50 -5.58
C LEU A 59 -5.68 -10.43 -6.48
N THR A 60 -6.10 -10.36 -7.76
CA THR A 60 -5.60 -9.34 -8.69
C THR A 60 -6.08 -7.94 -8.30
N ILE A 61 -7.33 -7.80 -7.86
CA ILE A 61 -7.86 -6.54 -7.33
C ILE A 61 -7.05 -6.11 -6.09
N ASN A 62 -6.76 -7.03 -5.17
CA ASN A 62 -5.96 -6.73 -4.00
C ASN A 62 -4.53 -6.27 -4.37
N ALA A 63 -3.86 -6.98 -5.29
CA ALA A 63 -2.54 -6.60 -5.78
C ALA A 63 -2.54 -5.20 -6.44
N ALA A 64 -3.60 -4.87 -7.20
CA ALA A 64 -3.76 -3.56 -7.80
C ALA A 64 -3.97 -2.46 -6.73
N ASN A 65 -4.77 -2.75 -5.69
CA ASN A 65 -4.99 -1.83 -4.58
C ASN A 65 -3.69 -1.56 -3.80
N GLU A 66 -2.90 -2.60 -3.51
CA GLU A 66 -1.61 -2.43 -2.83
C GLU A 66 -0.62 -1.62 -3.68
N SER A 67 -0.61 -1.84 -4.99
CA SER A 67 0.19 -1.03 -5.93
C SER A 67 -0.21 0.45 -5.90
N ARG A 68 -1.52 0.76 -5.85
CA ARG A 68 -2.01 2.15 -5.75
C ARG A 68 -1.63 2.81 -4.42
N LYS A 69 -1.63 2.07 -3.30
CA LYS A 69 -1.15 2.60 -2.01
C LYS A 69 0.32 3.01 -2.09
N GLY A 70 1.16 2.20 -2.73
CA GLY A 70 2.56 2.54 -2.98
C GLY A 70 2.73 3.82 -3.80
N VAL A 71 1.93 3.99 -4.86
CA VAL A 71 1.93 5.22 -5.67
C VAL A 71 1.50 6.43 -4.85
N ALA A 72 0.43 6.31 -4.05
CA ALA A 72 -0.02 7.40 -3.18
C ALA A 72 1.05 7.83 -2.16
N ALA A 73 1.80 6.87 -1.60
CA ALA A 73 2.90 7.16 -0.69
C ALA A 73 4.03 7.94 -1.39
N THR A 74 4.43 7.53 -2.60
CA THR A 74 5.48 8.23 -3.37
C THR A 74 5.05 9.63 -3.81
N GLU A 75 3.77 9.81 -4.17
CA GLU A 75 3.19 11.13 -4.46
C GLU A 75 3.20 12.03 -3.21
N SER A 76 2.82 11.51 -2.04
CA SER A 76 2.85 12.27 -0.79
C SER A 76 4.27 12.71 -0.41
N PHE A 77 5.26 11.83 -0.61
CA PHE A 77 6.66 12.15 -0.40
C PHE A 77 7.14 13.25 -1.36
N ARG A 78 6.77 13.17 -2.64
CA ARG A 78 7.04 14.23 -3.63
C ARG A 78 6.45 15.57 -3.18
N ASN A 79 5.21 15.59 -2.70
CA ASN A 79 4.55 16.82 -2.26
C ASN A 79 5.25 17.45 -1.04
N GLU A 80 5.64 16.64 -0.06
CA GLU A 80 6.36 17.14 1.11
C GLU A 80 7.77 17.65 0.76
N MET A 81 8.48 16.98 -0.16
CA MET A 81 9.77 17.46 -0.67
C MET A 81 9.66 18.81 -1.38
N VAL A 82 8.61 19.04 -2.18
CA VAL A 82 8.37 20.35 -2.82
C VAL A 82 8.09 21.42 -1.78
N LYS A 83 7.29 21.11 -0.75
CA LYS A 83 7.00 22.03 0.35
C LYS A 83 8.25 22.39 1.16
N GLN A 84 9.07 21.40 1.51
CA GLN A 84 10.34 21.61 2.20
C GLN A 84 11.33 22.41 1.34
N GLY A 85 11.38 22.15 0.03
CA GLY A 85 12.18 22.94 -0.92
C GLY A 85 11.76 24.42 -0.93
N ALA A 86 10.45 24.68 -1.01
CA ALA A 86 9.92 26.05 -0.96
C ALA A 86 10.23 26.75 0.37
N GLN A 87 10.07 26.05 1.50
CA GLN A 87 10.44 26.57 2.82
C GLN A 87 11.93 26.89 2.92
N THR A 88 12.79 25.99 2.44
CA THR A 88 14.24 26.19 2.43
C THR A 88 14.63 27.40 1.60
N GLN A 89 14.00 27.60 0.43
CA GLN A 89 14.25 28.75 -0.43
C GLN A 89 13.81 30.07 0.24
N GLN A 90 12.66 30.07 0.92
CA GLN A 90 12.21 31.24 1.69
C GLN A 90 13.18 31.60 2.82
N VAL A 91 13.63 30.61 3.60
CA VAL A 91 14.61 30.82 4.67
C VAL A 91 15.93 31.36 4.11
N LEU A 92 16.40 30.83 2.98
CA LEU A 92 17.61 31.30 2.33
C LEU A 92 17.49 32.76 1.84
N LEU A 93 16.34 33.13 1.27
CA LEU A 93 16.03 34.51 0.88
C LEU A 93 16.05 35.47 2.08
N VAL A 94 15.42 35.08 3.20
CA VAL A 94 15.43 35.88 4.43
C VAL A 94 16.85 36.01 5.00
N ALA A 95 17.63 34.94 4.99
CA ALA A 95 19.02 34.95 5.44
C ALA A 95 19.89 35.88 4.55
N ALA A 96 19.70 35.83 3.23
CA ALA A 96 20.40 36.69 2.28
C ALA A 96 20.05 38.18 2.47
N GLN A 97 18.77 38.50 2.72
CA GLN A 97 18.34 39.86 3.04
C GLN A 97 18.91 40.37 4.37
N SER A 98 18.99 39.48 5.37
CA SER A 98 19.55 39.80 6.69
C SER A 98 21.06 40.05 6.62
N ALA A 99 21.78 39.29 5.78
CA ALA A 99 23.21 39.47 5.55
C ALA A 99 23.55 40.78 4.80
N ASN A 100 22.63 41.30 3.98
CA ASN A 100 22.84 42.54 3.21
C ASN A 100 22.46 43.82 3.99
N ARG A 101 21.98 43.69 5.23
CA ARG A 101 21.67 44.83 6.11
C ARG A 101 22.98 45.37 6.70
N LYS A 102 23.54 46.44 6.12
CA LYS A 102 24.68 47.17 6.72
C LYS A 102 24.34 47.57 8.17
N PRO A 103 25.24 47.37 9.15
CA PRO A 103 25.04 47.89 10.50
C PRO A 103 25.19 49.41 10.46
N GLY A 104 24.07 50.11 10.31
CA GLY A 104 24.01 51.56 10.42
C GLY A 104 23.51 51.95 11.81
N ILE A 105 24.40 51.93 12.81
CA ILE A 105 24.18 52.67 14.06
C ILE A 105 25.34 53.66 14.17
N LYS A 106 25.01 54.92 13.90
CA LYS A 106 25.90 56.06 14.16
C LYS A 106 26.08 56.17 15.67
N SER A 107 27.34 56.37 16.09
CA SER A 107 27.71 56.97 17.37
C SER A 107 27.09 58.36 17.53
N LEU A 108 27.09 58.87 18.77
CA LEU A 108 26.48 60.10 19.34
C LEU A 108 25.09 59.79 19.93
N GLU A 109 24.84 59.74 21.25
CA GLU A 109 25.31 60.60 22.35
C GLU A 109 25.76 59.80 23.59
N GLN A 110 27.02 59.99 24.00
CA GLN A 110 27.47 59.80 25.38
C GLN A 110 27.35 61.15 26.07
N ALA A 111 26.12 61.56 26.39
CA ALA A 111 25.84 62.69 27.26
C ALA A 111 24.42 62.50 27.79
N ASP A 112 24.26 61.67 28.82
CA ASP A 112 23.64 62.19 30.04
C ASP A 112 23.68 61.19 31.20
N ILE A 113 24.01 61.77 32.36
CA ILE A 113 23.67 61.34 33.73
C ILE A 113 24.53 60.20 34.31
N CYS A 114 25.68 60.61 34.86
CA CYS A 114 26.02 60.22 36.23
C CYS A 114 25.27 61.16 37.18
N GLU A 115 24.48 60.60 38.09
CA GLU A 115 24.25 61.14 39.43
C GLU A 115 24.38 59.98 40.43
#